data_AF-A0A924K540-F1
#
_entry.id   AF-A0A924K540-F1
#
_cell.length_a   1.000
_cell.length_b   1.000
_cell.length_c   1.000
_cell.angle_alpha   90.00
_cell.angle_beta   90.00
_cell.angle_gamma   90.00
#
_symmetry.space_group_name_H-M   'P 1'
#
loop_
_entity.id
_entity.type
_entity.pdbx_description
1 polymer ?
#
loop_
_entity_poly.entity_id
_entity_poly.type
_entity_poly.pdbx_seq_one_letter_code
_entity_poly.pdbx_strand_id
1 'polypeptide(L)'
;MLGFKSVLAFLWLSTVTATFAAVRVSGTGIDIVLDPTVTGLTCVLSTLSGATALFIRINNLLLKQEEEREDGSEPRKFVRPWLFASAHMSGSWMAGTLMFLVAHANTWDVWYGLMGVVIASFGGATFLEKVAERYLSVVPLGPPGAPKGLKP
;
A
#
# COMPACT_ATOMS: atom_id res chain seq x y z
N MET A 1 -1.92 8.74 -21.67
CA MET A 1 -2.42 7.67 -20.78
C MET A 1 -1.41 6.53 -20.51
N LEU A 2 -0.17 6.57 -21.01
CA LEU A 2 0.84 5.53 -20.72
C LEU A 2 1.40 5.56 -19.29
N GLY A 3 1.45 6.72 -18.64
CA GLY A 3 2.16 6.87 -17.36
C GLY A 3 1.61 6.02 -16.21
N PHE A 4 0.28 5.86 -16.10
CA PHE A 4 -0.34 5.19 -14.95
C PHE A 4 -0.08 3.68 -14.92
N LYS A 5 -0.21 3.00 -16.07
CA LYS A 5 0.06 1.56 -16.19
C LYS A 5 1.54 1.26 -15.94
N SER A 6 2.43 2.13 -16.40
CA SER A 6 3.87 1.99 -16.17
C SER A 6 4.24 2.19 -14.69
N VAL A 7 3.68 3.19 -14.00
CA VAL A 7 3.97 3.43 -12.57
C VAL A 7 3.51 2.25 -11.70
N LEU A 8 2.32 1.72 -11.97
CA LEU A 8 1.86 0.49 -11.33
C LEU A 8 2.80 -0.67 -11.65
N ALA A 9 3.15 -0.90 -12.92
CA ALA A 9 4.07 -1.97 -13.28
C ALA A 9 5.43 -1.85 -12.58
N PHE A 10 6.00 -0.64 -12.44
CA PHE A 10 7.27 -0.43 -11.74
C PHE A 10 7.16 -0.61 -10.22
N LEU A 11 6.07 -0.18 -9.60
CA LEU A 11 5.79 -0.47 -8.19
C LEU A 11 5.73 -2.00 -7.99
N TRP A 12 4.99 -2.70 -8.84
CA TRP A 12 4.88 -4.16 -8.81
C TRP A 12 6.21 -4.87 -9.04
N LEU A 13 7.00 -4.39 -10.00
CA LEU A 13 8.30 -4.97 -10.34
C LEU A 13 9.28 -4.85 -9.18
N SER A 14 9.36 -3.68 -8.54
CA SER A 14 10.31 -3.42 -7.45
C SER A 14 10.13 -4.36 -6.26
N THR A 15 8.89 -4.67 -5.93
CA THR A 15 8.55 -5.45 -4.75
C THR A 15 8.66 -6.95 -5.01
N VAL A 16 8.30 -7.37 -6.22
CA VAL A 16 8.64 -8.69 -6.73
C VAL A 16 10.16 -8.88 -6.71
N THR A 17 10.94 -7.95 -7.29
CA THR A 17 12.41 -8.04 -7.28
C THR A 17 13.01 -8.00 -5.88
N ALA A 18 12.48 -7.21 -4.94
CA ALA A 18 12.98 -7.19 -3.57
C ALA A 18 12.70 -8.50 -2.83
N THR A 19 11.53 -9.10 -3.06
CA THR A 19 11.17 -10.40 -2.50
C THR A 19 12.06 -11.51 -3.09
N PHE A 20 12.31 -11.51 -4.39
CA PHE A 20 13.23 -12.44 -5.05
C PHE A 20 14.72 -12.16 -4.75
N ALA A 21 15.10 -10.91 -4.48
CA ALA A 21 16.47 -10.56 -4.10
C ALA A 21 16.78 -11.00 -2.66
N ALA A 22 15.80 -10.97 -1.77
CA ALA A 22 15.92 -11.55 -0.42
C ALA A 22 16.21 -13.07 -0.46
N VAL A 23 15.72 -13.77 -1.49
CA VAL A 23 16.03 -15.20 -1.74
C VAL A 23 17.49 -15.42 -2.18
N ARG A 24 18.20 -14.37 -2.63
CA ARG A 24 19.53 -14.49 -3.26
C ARG A 24 20.63 -13.68 -2.58
N VAL A 25 20.49 -13.27 -1.32
CA VAL A 25 21.62 -12.72 -0.57
C VAL A 25 22.58 -13.86 -0.15
N SER A 26 23.18 -14.48 -1.15
CA SER A 26 24.35 -15.36 -1.02
C SER A 26 25.56 -14.43 -0.85
N GLY A 27 25.89 -14.11 0.39
CA GLY A 27 26.99 -13.21 0.72
C GLY A 27 27.09 -12.85 2.20
N THR A 28 26.02 -13.05 2.97
CA THR A 28 25.98 -12.84 4.43
C THR A 28 26.09 -14.13 5.25
N GLY A 29 26.25 -15.29 4.62
CA GLY A 29 26.39 -16.60 5.30
C GLY A 29 25.10 -17.17 5.87
N ILE A 30 23.95 -16.53 5.62
CA ILE A 30 22.63 -17.06 5.98
C ILE A 30 21.93 -17.46 4.68
N ASP A 31 22.01 -18.73 4.33
CA ASP A 31 21.23 -19.30 3.22
C ASP A 31 19.76 -19.40 3.66
N ILE A 32 19.02 -18.32 3.49
CA ILE A 32 17.56 -18.31 3.69
C ILE A 32 16.94 -19.04 2.49
N VAL A 33 16.81 -20.36 2.61
CA VAL A 33 16.07 -21.16 1.63
C VAL A 33 14.58 -20.89 1.85
N LEU A 34 14.08 -19.89 1.12
CA LEU A 34 12.67 -19.55 1.12
C LEU A 34 11.91 -20.52 0.22
N ASP A 35 10.90 -21.19 0.78
CA ASP A 35 9.94 -21.95 -0.02
C ASP A 35 9.23 -20.99 -1.00
N PRO A 36 9.33 -21.23 -2.32
CA PRO A 36 8.65 -20.42 -3.32
C PRO A 36 7.13 -20.35 -3.11
N THR A 37 6.54 -21.42 -2.57
CA THR A 37 5.11 -21.54 -2.31
C THR A 37 4.68 -20.55 -1.22
N VAL A 38 5.39 -20.55 -0.09
CA VAL A 38 5.10 -19.65 1.04
C VAL A 38 5.37 -18.19 0.66
N THR A 39 6.42 -17.96 -0.13
CA THR A 39 6.74 -16.62 -0.66
C THR A 39 5.64 -16.11 -1.60
N GLY A 40 5.16 -16.96 -2.51
CA GLY A 40 4.04 -16.65 -3.39
C GLY A 40 2.75 -16.34 -2.62
N LEU A 41 2.41 -17.18 -1.63
CA LEU A 41 1.26 -16.95 -0.74
C LEU A 41 1.38 -15.63 0.03
N THR A 42 2.55 -15.32 0.56
CA THR A 42 2.82 -14.05 1.26
C THR A 42 2.56 -12.85 0.35
N CYS A 43 3.00 -12.90 -0.91
CA CYS A 43 2.77 -11.84 -1.88
C CYS A 43 1.26 -11.68 -2.20
N VAL A 44 0.55 -12.78 -2.41
CA VAL A 44 -0.90 -12.77 -2.66
C VAL A 44 -1.65 -12.22 -1.46
N LEU A 45 -1.35 -12.69 -0.24
CA LEU A 45 -2.00 -12.24 1.00
C LEU A 45 -1.72 -10.78 1.30
N SER A 46 -0.48 -10.31 1.09
CA SER A 46 -0.12 -8.90 1.26
C SER A 46 -0.87 -8.01 0.25
N THR A 47 -1.00 -8.46 -1.00
CA THR A 47 -1.77 -7.74 -2.02
C THR A 47 -3.25 -7.67 -1.66
N LEU A 48 -3.85 -8.81 -1.31
CA LEU A 48 -5.25 -8.87 -0.92
C LEU A 48 -5.53 -7.99 0.29
N SER A 49 -4.67 -8.01 1.31
CA SER A 49 -4.81 -7.17 2.50
C SER A 49 -4.79 -5.67 2.16
N GLY A 50 -3.88 -5.25 1.27
CA GLY A 50 -3.80 -3.88 0.80
C GLY A 50 -5.01 -3.46 -0.03
N ALA A 51 -5.50 -4.37 -0.89
CA ALA A 51 -6.71 -4.17 -1.68
C ALA A 51 -7.96 -4.05 -0.79
N THR A 52 -8.07 -4.89 0.25
CA THR A 52 -9.16 -4.83 1.22
C THR A 52 -9.15 -3.51 1.97
N ALA A 53 -7.99 -3.05 2.46
CA ALA A 53 -7.87 -1.75 3.11
C ALA A 53 -8.30 -0.60 2.17
N LEU A 54 -7.89 -0.65 0.90
CA LEU A 54 -8.30 0.33 -0.11
C LEU A 54 -9.82 0.29 -0.37
N PHE A 55 -10.42 -0.90 -0.44
CA PHE A 55 -11.85 -1.07 -0.65
C PHE A 55 -12.66 -0.51 0.52
N ILE A 56 -12.23 -0.77 1.76
CA ILE A 56 -12.83 -0.20 2.98
C ILE A 56 -12.78 1.34 2.91
N ARG A 57 -11.64 1.92 2.53
CA ARG A 57 -11.49 3.37 2.37
C ARG A 57 -12.48 3.92 1.33
N ILE A 58 -12.56 3.30 0.15
CA ILE A 58 -13.47 3.75 -0.92
C ILE A 58 -14.92 3.68 -0.45
N ASN A 59 -15.32 2.58 0.19
CA ASN A 59 -16.66 2.41 0.73
C ASN A 59 -17.01 3.50 1.76
N ASN A 60 -16.10 3.78 2.69
CA ASN A 60 -16.28 4.84 3.70
C ASN A 60 -16.40 6.24 3.07
N LEU A 61 -15.71 6.49 1.96
CA LEU A 61 -15.79 7.77 1.26
C LEU A 61 -17.11 7.91 0.50
N LEU A 62 -17.63 6.83 -0.09
CA LEU A 62 -18.92 6.82 -0.77
C LEU A 62 -20.06 7.07 0.23
N LEU A 63 -20.05 6.39 1.37
CA LEU A 63 -21.03 6.60 2.43
C LEU A 63 -21.04 8.06 2.92
N LYS A 64 -19.86 8.65 3.16
CA LYS A 64 -19.76 10.06 3.56
C LYS A 64 -20.28 11.04 2.50
N GLN A 65 -20.10 10.72 1.22
CA GLN A 65 -20.65 11.56 0.14
C GLN A 65 -22.17 11.49 0.06
N GLU A 66 -22.76 10.33 0.37
CA GLU A 66 -24.21 10.17 0.45
C GLU A 66 -24.78 11.00 1.62
N GLU A 67 -24.16 10.91 2.80
CA GLU A 67 -24.53 11.74 3.96
C GLU A 67 -24.42 13.25 3.67
N GLU A 68 -23.31 13.71 3.08
CA GLU A 68 -23.11 15.11 2.70
C GLU A 68 -24.19 15.61 1.72
N ARG A 69 -24.68 14.74 0.84
CA ARG A 69 -25.73 15.06 -0.14
C ARG A 69 -27.10 15.18 0.51
N GLU A 70 -27.40 14.37 1.51
CA GLU A 70 -28.65 14.45 2.28
C GLU A 70 -28.73 15.74 3.11
N ASP A 71 -27.61 16.18 3.67
CA ASP A 71 -27.49 17.43 4.43
C ASP A 71 -27.48 18.70 3.56
N GLY A 72 -27.55 18.56 2.23
CA GLY A 72 -27.54 19.68 1.28
C GLY A 72 -26.17 20.35 1.14
N SER A 73 -25.10 19.74 1.65
CA SER A 73 -23.72 20.21 1.49
C SER A 73 -23.12 19.77 0.14
N GLU A 74 -22.14 20.52 -0.38
CA GLU A 74 -21.45 20.10 -1.61
C GLU A 74 -20.59 18.85 -1.35
N PRO A 75 -20.77 17.75 -2.12
CA PRO A 75 -20.06 16.51 -1.88
C PRO A 75 -18.56 16.69 -2.14
N ARG A 76 -17.73 16.23 -1.20
CA ARG A 76 -16.27 16.28 -1.35
C ARG A 76 -15.79 15.45 -2.54
N LYS A 77 -14.96 16.05 -3.40
CA LYS A 77 -14.36 15.34 -4.54
C LYS A 77 -13.22 14.42 -4.08
N PHE A 78 -13.09 13.26 -4.71
CA PHE A 78 -11.95 12.35 -4.51
C PHE A 78 -10.65 12.98 -5.00
N VAL A 79 -9.84 13.50 -4.08
CA VAL A 79 -8.54 14.07 -4.42
C VAL A 79 -7.54 12.93 -4.62
N ARG A 80 -7.13 12.70 -5.88
CA ARG A 80 -6.02 11.81 -6.29
C ARG A 80 -6.17 10.35 -5.84
N PRO A 81 -7.20 9.62 -6.31
CA PRO A 81 -7.42 8.20 -5.93
C PRO A 81 -6.22 7.29 -6.23
N TRP A 82 -5.46 7.59 -7.27
CA TRP A 82 -4.25 6.85 -7.63
C TRP A 82 -3.17 6.89 -6.56
N LEU A 83 -3.04 8.02 -5.85
CA LEU A 83 -2.00 8.19 -4.85
C LEU A 83 -2.31 7.32 -3.63
N PHE A 84 -3.57 7.34 -3.19
CA PHE A 84 -4.03 6.46 -2.11
C PHE A 84 -3.90 4.99 -2.51
N ALA A 85 -4.28 4.61 -3.72
CA ALA A 85 -4.07 3.24 -4.19
C ALA A 85 -2.59 2.82 -4.12
N SER A 86 -1.67 3.68 -4.55
CA SER A 86 -0.22 3.40 -4.46
C SER A 86 0.29 3.34 -3.01
N ALA A 87 -0.21 4.20 -2.12
CA ALA A 87 0.14 4.20 -0.70
C ALA A 87 -0.32 2.92 0.01
N HIS A 88 -1.55 2.46 -0.27
CA HIS A 88 -2.06 1.21 0.30
C HIS A 88 -1.24 0.00 -0.19
N MET A 89 -0.97 -0.11 -1.49
CA MET A 89 -0.21 -1.25 -2.03
C MET A 89 1.22 -1.28 -1.50
N SER A 90 1.92 -0.13 -1.51
CA SER A 90 3.29 -0.04 -1.00
C SER A 90 3.37 -0.32 0.51
N GLY A 91 2.45 0.24 1.30
CA GLY A 91 2.42 0.04 2.75
C GLY A 91 2.11 -1.41 3.12
N SER A 92 1.16 -2.01 2.40
CA SER A 92 0.79 -3.40 2.58
C SER A 92 1.95 -4.34 2.31
N TRP A 93 2.62 -4.16 1.18
CA TRP A 93 3.73 -5.02 0.82
C TRP A 93 4.96 -4.83 1.69
N MET A 94 5.35 -3.58 1.99
CA MET A 94 6.49 -3.34 2.86
C MET A 94 6.30 -3.99 4.24
N ALA A 95 5.11 -3.82 4.84
CA ALA A 95 4.82 -4.40 6.14
C ALA A 95 4.68 -5.93 6.08
N GLY A 96 4.05 -6.47 5.04
CA GLY A 96 3.93 -7.91 4.81
C GLY A 96 5.29 -8.58 4.61
N THR A 97 6.16 -8.04 3.76
CA THR A 97 7.51 -8.53 3.53
C THR A 97 8.35 -8.46 4.80
N LEU A 98 8.30 -7.36 5.54
CA LEU A 98 9.05 -7.24 6.79
C LEU A 98 8.56 -8.28 7.82
N MET A 99 7.25 -8.45 7.96
CA MET A 99 6.69 -9.44 8.87
C MET A 99 7.04 -10.86 8.47
N PHE A 100 7.06 -11.16 7.18
CA PHE A 100 7.52 -12.46 6.67
C PHE A 100 8.98 -12.74 7.05
N LEU A 101 9.87 -11.76 6.89
CA LEU A 101 11.28 -11.87 7.30
C LEU A 101 11.40 -12.08 8.82
N VAL A 102 10.62 -11.35 9.62
CA VAL A 102 10.60 -11.52 11.08
C VAL A 102 10.10 -12.90 11.48
N ALA A 103 9.01 -13.38 10.89
CA ALA A 103 8.45 -14.70 11.18
C ALA A 103 9.44 -15.81 10.82
N HIS A 104 10.11 -15.70 9.67
CA HIS A 104 11.11 -16.66 9.24
C HIS A 104 12.36 -16.64 10.15
N ALA A 105 12.88 -15.45 10.49
CA ALA A 105 14.03 -15.29 11.37
C ALA A 105 13.79 -15.85 12.78
N ASN A 106 12.54 -15.81 13.26
CA ASN A 106 12.16 -16.35 14.56
C ASN A 106 11.61 -17.78 14.48
N THR A 107 11.72 -18.45 13.33
CA THR A 107 11.24 -19.83 13.11
C THR A 107 9.77 -20.03 13.51
N TRP A 108 8.92 -19.03 13.26
CA TRP A 108 7.49 -19.15 13.54
C TRP A 108 6.88 -20.27 12.69
N ASP A 109 5.85 -20.91 13.24
CA ASP A 109 4.99 -21.77 12.44
C ASP A 109 4.45 -21.01 11.22
N VAL A 110 4.37 -21.71 10.08
CA VAL A 110 4.00 -21.11 8.79
C VAL A 110 2.65 -20.42 8.88
N TRP A 111 1.66 -21.01 9.57
CA TRP A 111 0.32 -20.43 9.67
C TRP A 111 0.32 -19.17 10.52
N TYR A 112 1.05 -19.16 11.64
CA TYR A 112 1.21 -17.95 12.46
C TYR A 112 1.97 -16.85 11.71
N GLY A 113 3.01 -17.22 10.95
CA GLY A 113 3.73 -16.29 10.09
C GLY A 113 2.81 -15.65 9.04
N LEU A 114 2.02 -16.45 8.32
CA LEU A 114 1.08 -15.95 7.31
C LEU A 114 -0.03 -15.07 7.92
N MET A 115 -0.56 -15.43 9.09
CA MET A 115 -1.52 -14.56 9.81
C MET A 115 -0.88 -13.24 10.21
N GLY A 116 0.36 -13.28 10.71
CA GLY A 116 1.15 -12.09 10.98
C GLY A 116 1.30 -11.20 9.74
N VAL A 117 1.64 -11.79 8.59
CA VAL A 117 1.74 -11.08 7.30
C VAL A 117 0.44 -10.35 6.97
N VAL A 118 -0.72 -11.00 7.07
CA VAL A 118 -2.02 -10.37 6.78
C VAL A 118 -2.27 -9.17 7.69
N ILE A 119 -2.07 -9.33 9.00
CA ILE A 119 -2.28 -8.26 9.99
C ILE A 119 -1.32 -7.09 9.73
N ALA A 120 -0.03 -7.39 9.56
CA ALA A 120 0.99 -6.39 9.29
C ALA A 120 0.73 -5.65 7.98
N SER A 121 0.35 -6.36 6.92
CA SER A 121 0.01 -5.80 5.61
C SER A 121 -1.17 -4.83 5.70
N PHE A 122 -2.26 -5.24 6.34
CA PHE A 122 -3.41 -4.36 6.55
C PHE A 122 -3.05 -3.13 7.39
N GLY A 123 -2.28 -3.32 8.46
CA GLY A 123 -1.79 -2.23 9.32
C GLY A 123 -0.88 -1.26 8.56
N GLY A 124 0.04 -1.77 7.75
CA GLY A 124 0.96 -0.98 6.93
C GLY A 124 0.24 -0.14 5.88
N ALA A 125 -0.78 -0.71 5.24
CA ALA A 125 -1.63 0.02 4.30
C ALA A 125 -2.32 1.21 4.98
N THR A 126 -2.94 0.96 6.14
CA THR A 126 -3.65 1.98 6.93
C THR A 126 -2.69 3.04 7.51
N PHE A 127 -1.47 2.63 7.85
CA PHE A 127 -0.44 3.55 8.35
C PHE A 127 0.00 4.54 7.26
N LEU A 128 0.35 4.04 6.06
CA LEU A 128 0.75 4.92 4.95
C LEU A 128 -0.41 5.80 4.47
N GLU A 129 -1.65 5.34 4.56
CA GLU A 129 -2.83 6.17 4.34
C GLU A 129 -2.86 7.38 5.28
N LYS A 130 -2.72 7.17 6.59
CA LYS A 130 -2.69 8.27 7.58
C LYS A 130 -1.51 9.23 7.37
N VAL A 131 -0.36 8.69 7.00
CA VAL A 131 0.83 9.50 6.65
C VAL A 131 0.54 10.33 5.39
N ALA A 132 0.00 9.70 4.34
CA ALA A 132 -0.36 10.37 3.10
C ALA A 132 -1.38 11.49 3.36
N GLU A 133 -2.40 11.25 4.18
CA GLU A 133 -3.36 12.28 4.57
C GLU A 133 -2.68 13.44 5.30
N ARG A 134 -1.82 13.16 6.28
CA ARG A 134 -1.16 14.21 7.06
C ARG A 134 -0.24 15.09 6.22
N TYR A 135 0.49 14.51 5.27
CA TYR A 135 1.49 15.26 4.49
C TYR A 135 0.96 15.80 3.16
N LEU A 136 -0.08 15.21 2.58
CA LEU A 136 -0.60 15.59 1.26
C LEU A 136 -1.88 16.42 1.31
N SER A 137 -2.62 16.41 2.42
CA SER A 137 -3.75 17.35 2.63
C SER A 137 -3.28 18.82 2.70
N VAL A 138 -1.99 19.05 2.96
CA VAL A 138 -1.41 20.39 3.13
C VAL A 138 -1.06 21.05 1.79
N VAL A 139 -1.15 20.36 0.65
CA VAL A 139 -0.87 20.96 -0.66
C VAL A 139 -2.18 21.40 -1.31
N PRO A 140 -2.62 22.68 -1.14
CA PRO A 140 -3.71 23.22 -1.94
C PRO A 140 -3.27 23.22 -3.39
N LEU A 141 -3.87 22.35 -4.19
CA LEU A 141 -3.84 22.52 -5.63
C LEU A 141 -4.76 23.70 -5.93
N GLY A 142 -4.17 24.83 -6.27
CA GLY A 142 -4.91 25.90 -6.93
C GLY A 142 -5.70 25.33 -8.12
N PRO A 143 -6.87 25.92 -8.44
CA PRO A 143 -7.77 25.39 -9.45
C PRO A 143 -7.01 25.11 -10.77
N PRO A 144 -7.37 24.05 -11.52
CA PRO A 144 -6.72 23.73 -12.79
C PRO A 144 -6.92 24.91 -13.75
N GLY A 145 -5.91 25.77 -13.85
CA GLY A 145 -5.97 27.05 -14.58
C GLY A 145 -5.44 28.27 -13.80
N ALA A 146 -5.16 28.15 -12.50
CA ALA A 146 -4.52 29.24 -11.77
C ALA A 146 -3.10 29.48 -12.31
N PRO A 147 -2.77 30.70 -12.78
CA PRO A 147 -1.44 31.00 -13.30
C PRO A 147 -0.40 30.71 -12.21
N LYS A 148 0.60 29.91 -12.57
CA LYS A 148 1.78 29.63 -11.73
C LYS A 148 2.55 30.94 -11.54
N GLY A 149 2.19 31.74 -10.55
CA GLY A 149 2.82 33.04 -10.37
C GLY A 149 2.18 33.88 -9.29
N LEU A 150 2.23 33.42 -8.06
CA LEU A 150 2.32 34.29 -6.89
C LEU A 150 3.06 33.50 -5.82
N LYS A 151 4.37 33.76 -5.73
CA LYS A 151 5.12 33.49 -4.51
C LYS A 151 4.73 34.56 -3.47
N PRO A 152 4.74 34.22 -2.18
CA PRO A 152 4.48 35.16 -1.09
C PRO A 152 5.45 36.35 -1.13
#